data_AF-A0A1B6PTW3-F1
#
_entry.id   AF-A0A1B6PTW3-F1
#
_cell.length_a   1.000
_cell.length_b   1.000
_cell.length_c   1.000
_cell.angle_alpha   90.00
_cell.angle_beta   90.00
_cell.angle_gamma   90.00
#
_symmetry.space_group_name_H-M   'P 1'
#
loop_
_entity.id
_entity.type
_entity.pdbx_description
1 polymer ?
#
loop_
_entity_poly.entity_id
_entity_poly.type
_entity_poly.pdbx_seq_one_letter_code
_entity_poly.pdbx_strand_id
1 'polypeptide(L)'
;MAPGKGTLLLLAFAVVVCLGSVSGTAAACTNTQKDSLLVSCNGSIKKGKIGYPSKNSPCCKYVRVIDMGCIFGLLTDKDKKQYNEYKIRNLRKHCSLAP
;
A
#
# COMPACT_ATOMS: atom_id res chain seq x y z
N MET A 1 17.96 -16.41 42.53
CA MET A 1 17.33 -15.25 41.86
C MET A 1 17.91 -15.16 40.45
N ALA A 2 17.12 -15.52 39.43
CA ALA A 2 17.33 -15.08 38.05
C ALA A 2 16.37 -13.88 37.83
N PRO A 3 16.61 -12.97 36.87
CA PRO A 3 16.57 -13.23 35.43
C PRO A 3 17.77 -12.61 34.67
N GLY A 4 18.28 -13.15 33.56
CA GLY A 4 17.52 -13.43 32.34
C GLY A 4 17.48 -12.18 31.44
N LYS A 5 18.59 -11.81 30.80
CA LYS A 5 18.62 -10.77 29.76
C LYS A 5 18.72 -11.44 28.38
N GLY A 6 17.56 -11.81 27.85
CA GLY A 6 17.44 -12.29 26.48
C GLY A 6 17.83 -11.19 25.50
N THR A 7 18.94 -11.36 24.78
CA THR A 7 19.21 -10.61 23.56
C THR A 7 18.42 -11.30 22.45
N LEU A 8 17.17 -10.86 22.27
CA LEU A 8 16.26 -11.41 21.28
C LEU A 8 16.13 -10.44 20.10
N LEU A 9 16.69 -10.86 18.97
CA LEU A 9 16.39 -10.48 17.58
C LEU A 9 16.31 -8.98 17.22
N LEU A 10 17.38 -8.46 16.62
CA LEU A 10 17.33 -7.29 15.74
C LEU A 10 17.50 -7.72 14.27
N LEU A 11 16.33 -8.04 13.69
CA LEU A 11 15.90 -7.83 12.30
C LEU A 11 16.96 -7.96 11.18
N ALA A 12 17.07 -9.17 10.64
CA ALA A 12 17.59 -9.40 9.30
C ALA A 12 16.56 -8.93 8.27
N PHE A 13 16.66 -7.69 7.80
CA PHE A 13 16.04 -7.25 6.55
C PHE A 13 17.08 -7.32 5.43
N ALA A 14 17.39 -8.54 5.01
CA ALA A 14 17.99 -8.75 3.70
C ALA A 14 16.90 -8.54 2.65
N VAL A 15 16.77 -7.32 2.12
CA VAL A 15 15.98 -7.06 0.91
C VAL A 15 16.93 -6.54 -0.16
N VAL A 16 17.66 -7.49 -0.75
CA VAL A 16 18.20 -7.37 -2.09
C VAL A 16 17.01 -7.49 -3.05
N VAL A 17 16.53 -6.37 -3.59
CA VAL A 17 15.72 -6.40 -4.82
C VAL A 17 16.23 -5.30 -5.74
N CYS A 18 16.67 -5.76 -6.90
CA CYS A 18 17.35 -5.02 -7.95
C CYS A 18 16.62 -3.75 -8.40
N LEU A 19 17.44 -2.76 -8.73
CA LEU A 19 17.13 -1.49 -9.38
C LEU A 19 16.19 -1.68 -10.58
N GLY A 20 14.89 -1.45 -10.37
CA GLY A 20 13.92 -1.26 -11.44
C GLY A 20 13.92 0.20 -11.86
N SER A 21 14.52 0.46 -13.02
CA SER A 21 14.73 1.71 -13.75
C SER A 21 13.69 2.83 -13.53
N VAL A 22 14.21 4.02 -13.19
CA VAL A 22 13.50 5.30 -13.25
C VAL A 22 13.45 5.74 -14.72
N SER A 23 12.25 5.97 -15.26
CA SER A 23 12.05 6.72 -16.51
C SER A 23 11.07 7.86 -16.23
N GLY A 24 11.49 9.08 -16.57
CA GLY A 24 10.91 10.33 -16.07
C GLY A 24 9.62 10.77 -16.77
N THR A 25 9.13 11.90 -16.25
CA THR A 25 7.91 12.68 -16.59
C THR A 25 6.66 12.29 -15.78
N ALA A 26 6.19 13.26 -14.97
CA ALA A 26 5.38 13.07 -13.74
C ALA A 26 6.07 12.17 -12.71
N ALA A 27 5.72 12.25 -11.42
CA ALA A 27 6.23 11.30 -10.43
C ALA A 27 5.69 9.91 -10.79
N ALA A 28 6.38 9.19 -11.67
CA ALA A 28 6.03 7.85 -12.09
C ALA A 28 5.93 7.01 -10.82
N CYS A 29 4.73 6.51 -10.55
CA CYS A 29 4.53 5.69 -9.38
C CYS A 29 5.43 4.47 -9.50
N THR A 30 5.94 4.00 -8.37
CA THR A 30 6.80 2.82 -8.34
C THR A 30 5.99 1.58 -8.04
N ASN A 31 6.48 0.41 -8.47
CA ASN A 31 5.92 -0.86 -8.03
C ASN A 31 5.88 -0.96 -6.50
N THR A 32 6.89 -0.41 -5.81
CA THR A 32 6.93 -0.32 -4.35
C THR A 32 5.75 0.46 -3.78
N GLN A 33 5.34 1.56 -4.42
CA GLN A 33 4.18 2.32 -3.96
C GLN A 33 2.88 1.54 -4.16
N LYS A 34 2.75 0.87 -5.31
CA LYS A 34 1.62 -0.03 -5.58
C LYS A 34 1.54 -1.14 -4.54
N ASP A 35 2.65 -1.84 -4.28
CA ASP A 35 2.69 -2.95 -3.32
C ASP A 35 2.41 -2.47 -1.89
N SER A 36 2.94 -1.30 -1.51
CA SER A 36 2.67 -0.68 -0.21
C SER A 36 1.20 -0.35 -0.02
N LEU A 37 0.52 0.14 -1.06
CA LEU A 37 -0.93 0.34 -1.04
C LEU A 37 -1.68 -0.98 -0.90
N LEU A 38 -1.33 -1.99 -1.70
CA LEU A 38 -2.01 -3.28 -1.69
C LEU A 38 -1.89 -3.98 -0.32
N VAL A 39 -0.75 -3.84 0.35
CA VAL A 39 -0.52 -4.34 1.71
C VAL A 39 -1.29 -3.51 2.75
N SER A 40 -1.09 -2.18 2.76
CA SER A 40 -1.66 -1.30 3.80
C SER A 40 -3.19 -1.26 3.77
N CYS A 41 -3.77 -1.36 2.58
CA CYS A 41 -5.21 -1.24 2.37
C CYS A 41 -5.92 -2.59 2.20
N ASN A 42 -5.18 -3.72 2.22
CA ASN A 42 -5.67 -5.07 1.89
C ASN A 42 -7.02 -5.40 2.55
N GLY A 43 -7.15 -5.08 3.84
CA GLY A 43 -8.35 -5.35 4.64
C GLY A 43 -9.62 -4.70 4.11
N SER A 44 -9.51 -3.65 3.28
CA SER A 44 -10.64 -2.93 2.71
C SER A 44 -10.79 -3.12 1.20
N ILE A 45 -9.70 -3.27 0.45
CA ILE A 45 -9.74 -3.35 -1.02
C ILE A 45 -9.88 -4.74 -1.59
N LYS A 46 -9.60 -5.80 -0.84
CA LYS A 46 -9.72 -7.17 -1.34
C LYS A 46 -11.17 -7.49 -1.75
N LYS A 47 -11.36 -8.27 -2.81
CA LYS A 47 -12.70 -8.71 -3.22
C LYS A 47 -13.40 -9.44 -2.06
N GLY A 48 -14.71 -9.20 -1.92
CA GLY A 48 -15.52 -9.74 -0.82
C GLY A 48 -15.39 -9.00 0.53
N LYS A 49 -14.46 -8.05 0.69
CA LYS A 49 -14.42 -7.22 1.90
C LYS A 49 -15.52 -6.16 1.86
N ILE A 50 -16.14 -5.92 3.00
CA ILE A 50 -17.18 -4.89 3.18
C ILE A 50 -16.55 -3.66 3.86
N GLY A 51 -16.98 -2.47 3.44
CA GLY A 51 -16.54 -1.21 4.04
C GLY A 51 -15.24 -0.65 3.46
N TYR A 52 -14.88 0.52 3.98
CA TYR A 52 -13.70 1.30 3.62
C TYR A 52 -12.81 1.51 4.85
N PRO A 53 -11.51 1.83 4.68
CA PRO A 53 -10.63 2.07 5.81
C PRO A 53 -11.04 3.32 6.59
N SER A 54 -10.74 3.36 7.89
CA SER A 54 -10.89 4.58 8.70
C SER A 54 -10.03 5.71 8.12
N LYS A 55 -10.54 6.95 8.16
CA LYS A 55 -9.82 8.15 7.69
C LYS A 55 -8.44 8.29 8.34
N ASN A 56 -8.28 7.86 9.59
CA ASN A 56 -7.00 7.98 10.31
C ASN A 56 -6.10 6.74 10.21
N SER A 57 -6.54 5.71 9.47
CA SER A 57 -5.77 4.49 9.27
C SER A 57 -4.47 4.75 8.49
N PRO A 58 -3.44 3.89 8.65
CA PRO A 58 -2.23 3.93 7.83
C PRO A 58 -2.52 3.93 6.33
N CYS A 59 -3.49 3.10 5.89
CA CYS A 59 -3.95 3.08 4.51
C CYS A 59 -4.41 4.47 4.01
N CYS A 60 -5.29 5.16 4.75
CA CYS A 60 -5.76 6.48 4.32
C CYS A 60 -4.69 7.56 4.41
N LYS A 61 -3.77 7.49 5.37
CA LYS A 61 -2.62 8.39 5.42
C LYS A 61 -1.73 8.21 4.18
N TYR A 62 -1.49 6.97 3.78
CA TYR A 62 -0.71 6.64 2.58
C TYR A 62 -1.38 7.12 1.29
N VAL A 63 -2.68 6.86 1.14
CA VAL A 63 -3.46 7.23 -0.05
C VAL A 63 -3.54 8.74 -0.29
N ARG A 64 -3.39 9.56 0.75
CA ARG A 64 -3.37 11.03 0.62
C ARG A 64 -2.12 11.58 -0.05
N VAL A 65 -1.01 10.86 0.02
CA VAL A 65 0.31 11.35 -0.42
C VAL A 65 0.78 10.72 -1.73
N ILE A 66 -0.03 9.86 -2.35
CA ILE A 66 0.29 9.18 -3.61
C ILE A 66 -0.71 9.51 -4.72
N ASP A 67 -0.28 9.35 -5.97
CA ASP A 67 -1.17 9.43 -7.14
C ASP A 67 -1.86 8.08 -7.39
N MET A 68 -3.12 7.99 -6.97
CA MET A 68 -3.95 6.80 -7.17
C MET A 68 -4.23 6.47 -8.64
N GLY A 69 -4.23 7.46 -9.54
CA GLY A 69 -4.48 7.24 -10.96
C GLY A 69 -3.33 6.46 -11.60
N CYS A 70 -2.10 6.85 -11.27
CA CYS A 70 -0.92 6.19 -11.75
C CYS A 70 -0.67 4.83 -11.06
N ILE A 71 -1.01 4.67 -9.77
CA ILE A 71 -1.02 3.35 -9.09
C ILE A 71 -1.96 2.35 -9.78
N PHE A 72 -3.13 2.82 -10.22
CA PHE A 72 -4.07 1.98 -10.95
C PHE A 72 -3.46 1.44 -12.26
N GLY A 73 -2.64 2.25 -12.94
CA GLY A 73 -1.89 1.84 -14.13
C GLY A 73 -0.85 0.74 -13.89
N LEU A 74 -0.35 0.60 -12.65
CA LEU A 74 0.61 -0.45 -12.28
C LEU A 74 -0.04 -1.77 -11.85
N LEU A 75 -1.37 -1.83 -11.72
CA LEU A 75 -2.06 -3.05 -11.29
C LEU A 75 -1.93 -4.15 -12.35
N THR A 76 -1.34 -5.28 -11.94
CA THR A 76 -1.25 -6.48 -12.78
C THR A 76 -2.61 -7.18 -12.91
N ASP A 77 -2.74 -8.09 -13.86
CA ASP A 77 -3.96 -8.92 -13.96
C ASP A 77 -4.18 -9.78 -12.71
N LYS A 78 -3.10 -10.17 -12.02
CA LYS A 78 -3.18 -10.86 -10.73
C LYS A 78 -3.78 -9.94 -9.66
N ASP A 79 -3.36 -8.68 -9.61
CA ASP A 79 -3.90 -7.69 -8.70
C ASP A 79 -5.40 -7.45 -8.97
N LYS A 80 -5.78 -7.27 -10.24
CA LYS A 80 -7.18 -7.09 -10.66
C LYS A 80 -8.06 -8.32 -10.38
N LYS A 81 -7.47 -9.52 -10.32
CA LYS A 81 -8.17 -10.75 -9.89
C LYS A 81 -8.41 -10.76 -8.39
N GLN A 82 -7.47 -10.30 -7.56
CA GLN A 82 -7.57 -10.36 -6.09
C GLN A 82 -8.31 -9.17 -5.46
N TYR A 83 -8.16 -7.98 -6.03
CA TYR A 83 -8.63 -6.74 -5.44
C TYR A 83 -9.83 -6.16 -6.19
N ASN A 84 -10.65 -5.41 -5.47
CA ASN A 84 -11.80 -4.72 -6.00
C ASN A 84 -11.36 -3.39 -6.62
N GLU A 85 -11.40 -3.33 -7.94
CA GLU A 85 -11.02 -2.15 -8.73
C GLU A 85 -11.82 -0.89 -8.36
N TYR A 86 -13.14 -1.02 -8.17
CA TYR A 86 -13.98 0.10 -7.77
C TYR A 86 -13.53 0.69 -6.43
N LYS A 87 -13.16 -0.16 -5.46
CA LYS A 87 -12.65 0.32 -4.18
C LYS A 87 -11.31 1.03 -4.32
N ILE A 88 -10.37 0.46 -5.08
CA ILE A 88 -9.05 1.09 -5.30
C ILE A 88 -9.24 2.47 -5.95
N ARG A 89 -10.06 2.59 -6.99
CA ARG A 89 -10.31 3.89 -7.66
C ARG A 89 -10.91 4.93 -6.72
N ASN A 90 -11.82 4.52 -5.84
CA ASN A 90 -12.51 5.43 -4.93
C ASN A 90 -11.75 5.72 -3.63
N LEU A 91 -10.61 5.08 -3.41
CA LEU A 91 -9.90 5.18 -2.14
C LEU A 91 -9.42 6.61 -1.84
N ARG A 92 -8.97 7.35 -2.86
CA ARG A 92 -8.56 8.75 -2.68
C ARG A 92 -9.71 9.62 -2.19
N LYS A 93 -10.88 9.49 -2.84
CA LYS A 93 -12.10 10.20 -2.47
C LYS A 93 -12.55 9.81 -1.06
N HIS A 94 -12.50 8.52 -0.74
CA HIS A 94 -12.83 8.07 0.61
C HIS A 94 -11.84 8.55 1.65
N CYS A 95 -10.55 8.69 1.35
CA CYS A 95 -9.54 9.07 2.33
C CYS A 95 -9.31 10.59 2.44
N SER A 96 -9.95 11.42 1.60
CA SER A 96 -9.84 12.88 1.73
C SER A 96 -10.31 13.36 3.11
N LEU A 97 -9.63 14.36 3.65
CA LEU A 97 -10.13 15.12 4.79
C LEU A 97 -11.16 16.12 4.26
N ALA A 98 -12.15 16.48 5.09
CA ALA A 98 -13.02 17.61 4.75
C ALA A 98 -12.14 18.86 4.55
N PRO A 99 -12.51 19.76 3.62
CA PRO A 99 -11.79 21.01 3.41
C PRO A 99 -11.74 21.85 4.69
#